data_AF-A0A166QLC4-F1
#
_entry.id   AF-A0A166QLC4-F1
#
_cell.length_a   1.000
_cell.length_b   1.000
_cell.length_c   1.000
_cell.angle_alpha   90.00
_cell.angle_beta   90.00
_cell.angle_gamma   90.00
#
_symmetry.space_group_name_H-M   'P 1'
#
loop_
_entity.id
_entity.type
_entity.pdbx_description
1 polymer ?
#
loop_
_entity_poly.entity_id
_entity_poly.type
_entity_poly.pdbx_seq_one_letter_code
_entity_poly.pdbx_strand_id
1 'polypeptide(L)'
;MGRMLLLFLALAAAVSWATGNYWIITAALVVACGFVLLVVPVINNRHNKRFMADLRKRNRGNMDLQSGWVKKPWQHDEGECKRQKGLLAAQIEAHAAKSAAEREDSKK
;
A
#
# COMPACT_ATOMS: atom_id res chain seq x y z
N MET A 1 -21.49 -19.15 -5.29
CA MET A 1 -22.34 -19.59 -4.16
C MET A 1 -23.83 -19.55 -4.47
N GLY A 2 -24.35 -18.55 -5.21
CA GLY A 2 -25.79 -18.45 -5.51
C GLY A 2 -26.43 -19.66 -6.21
N ARG A 3 -25.74 -20.31 -7.16
CA ARG A 3 -26.26 -21.51 -7.84
C ARG A 3 -26.51 -22.71 -6.92
N MET A 4 -25.64 -22.94 -5.93
CA MET A 4 -25.82 -24.05 -4.96
C MET A 4 -27.00 -23.80 -4.03
N LEU A 5 -27.22 -22.54 -3.65
CA LEU A 5 -28.35 -22.11 -2.83
C LEU A 5 -29.69 -22.34 -3.54
N LEU A 6 -29.77 -22.02 -4.83
CA LEU A 6 -30.96 -22.25 -5.66
C LEU A 6 -31.29 -23.74 -5.81
N LEU A 7 -30.28 -24.58 -6.00
CA LEU A 7 -30.46 -26.04 -6.08
C LEU A 7 -30.95 -26.63 -4.75
N PHE A 8 -30.40 -26.16 -3.62
CA PHE A 8 -30.86 -26.56 -2.29
C PHE A 8 -32.32 -26.15 -2.03
N LEU A 9 -32.69 -24.94 -2.42
CA LEU A 9 -34.06 -24.44 -2.25
C LEU A 9 -35.04 -25.21 -3.12
N ALA A 10 -34.66 -25.54 -4.36
CA ALA A 10 -35.45 -26.37 -5.27
C ALA A 10 -35.65 -27.79 -4.73
N LEU A 11 -34.60 -28.39 -4.13
CA LEU A 11 -34.70 -29.71 -3.49
C LEU A 11 -35.63 -29.67 -2.28
N ALA A 12 -35.50 -28.66 -1.41
CA ALA A 12 -36.37 -28.49 -0.25
C ALA A 12 -37.84 -28.27 -0.64
N ALA A 13 -38.10 -27.53 -1.72
CA ALA A 13 -39.44 -27.36 -2.27
C ALA A 13 -40.02 -28.67 -2.82
N ALA A 14 -39.22 -29.47 -3.54
CA ALA A 14 -39.64 -30.77 -4.04
C ALA A 14 -39.98 -31.76 -2.90
N VAL A 15 -39.15 -31.80 -1.85
CA VAL A 15 -39.40 -32.65 -0.67
C VAL A 15 -40.64 -32.16 0.10
N SER A 16 -40.81 -30.84 0.26
CA SER A 16 -41.99 -30.27 0.90
C SER A 16 -43.28 -30.59 0.15
N TRP A 17 -43.25 -30.61 -1.18
CA TRP A 17 -44.40 -31.00 -2.02
C TRP A 17 -44.70 -32.50 -1.88
N ALA A 18 -43.65 -33.33 -1.86
CA ALA A 18 -43.80 -34.78 -1.73
C ALA A 18 -44.34 -35.23 -0.36
N THR A 19 -43.98 -34.53 0.72
CA THR A 19 -44.42 -34.87 2.08
C THR A 19 -45.61 -34.05 2.59
N GLY A 20 -46.05 -33.03 1.84
CA GLY A 20 -47.10 -32.10 2.27
C GLY A 20 -46.73 -31.25 3.49
N ASN A 21 -45.44 -31.19 3.85
CA ASN A 21 -44.99 -30.59 5.10
C ASN A 21 -44.17 -29.32 4.84
N TYR A 22 -44.84 -28.17 4.96
CA TYR A 22 -44.32 -26.84 4.63
C TYR A 22 -43.18 -26.38 5.54
N TRP A 23 -43.03 -27.01 6.72
CA TRP A 23 -41.97 -26.70 7.69
C TRP A 23 -40.56 -27.00 7.16
N ILE A 24 -40.45 -27.82 6.11
CA ILE A 24 -39.17 -28.15 5.47
C ILE A 24 -38.58 -26.92 4.77
N ILE A 25 -39.43 -26.08 4.17
CA ILE A 25 -39.00 -24.86 3.48
C ILE A 25 -38.51 -23.82 4.49
N THR A 26 -39.22 -23.65 5.61
CA THR A 26 -38.83 -22.72 6.67
C THR A 26 -37.52 -23.15 7.34
N ALA A 27 -37.34 -24.44 7.62
CA ALA A 27 -36.08 -24.96 8.16
C ALA A 27 -34.90 -24.75 7.18
N ALA A 28 -35.10 -25.01 5.88
CA ALA A 28 -34.08 -24.79 4.86
C ALA A 28 -33.66 -23.31 4.76
N LEU A 29 -34.62 -22.38 4.85
CA LEU A 29 -34.36 -20.94 4.86
C LEU A 29 -33.54 -20.50 6.08
N VAL A 30 -33.86 -21.00 7.27
CA VAL A 30 -33.11 -20.67 8.49
C VAL A 30 -31.66 -21.14 8.41
N VAL A 31 -31.43 -22.36 7.92
CA VAL A 31 -30.07 -22.91 7.74
C VAL A 31 -29.30 -22.13 6.68
N ALA A 32 -29.95 -21.78 5.56
CA ALA A 32 -29.36 -20.96 4.51
C ALA A 32 -28.96 -19.57 5.02
N CYS A 33 -29.84 -18.89 5.75
CA CYS A 33 -29.57 -17.59 6.35
C CYS A 33 -28.43 -17.67 7.38
N GLY A 34 -28.43 -18.67 8.26
CA GLY A 34 -27.35 -18.89 9.23
C GLY A 34 -26.00 -19.13 8.55
N PHE A 35 -25.97 -19.94 7.48
CA PHE A 35 -24.77 -20.17 6.69
C PHE A 35 -24.26 -18.88 6.03
N VAL A 36 -25.13 -18.09 5.41
CA VAL A 36 -24.75 -16.82 4.78
C VAL A 36 -24.17 -15.86 5.82
N LEU A 37 -24.83 -15.69 6.96
CA LEU A 37 -24.41 -14.76 8.02
C LEU A 37 -23.11 -15.15 8.70
N LEU A 38 -22.79 -16.45 8.82
CA LEU A 38 -21.57 -16.91 9.48
C LEU A 38 -20.40 -17.10 8.50
N VAL A 39 -20.67 -17.65 7.32
CA VAL A 39 -19.62 -18.08 6.39
C VAL A 39 -19.19 -16.96 5.45
N VAL A 40 -20.13 -16.12 4.98
CA VAL A 40 -19.78 -15.01 4.06
C VAL A 40 -18.86 -13.98 4.71
N PRO A 41 -19.05 -13.50 5.95
CA PRO A 41 -18.12 -12.57 6.55
C PRO A 41 -16.74 -13.17 6.78
N VAL A 42 -16.65 -14.45 7.15
CA VAL A 42 -15.37 -15.16 7.33
C VAL A 42 -14.62 -15.29 6.01
N ILE A 43 -15.32 -15.65 4.93
CA ILE A 43 -14.73 -15.75 3.59
C ILE A 43 -14.33 -14.37 3.08
N ASN A 44 -15.17 -13.34 3.24
CA ASN A 44 -14.85 -11.97 2.85
C ASN A 44 -13.64 -11.44 3.65
N ASN A 45 -13.56 -11.69 4.96
CA ASN A 45 -12.40 -11.29 5.75
C ASN A 45 -11.12 -12.03 5.31
N ARG A 46 -11.19 -13.33 5.00
CA ARG A 46 -10.05 -14.08 4.46
C ARG A 46 -9.62 -13.55 3.09
N HIS A 47 -10.55 -13.27 2.19
CA HIS A 47 -10.27 -12.68 0.89
C HIS A 47 -9.66 -11.29 1.02
N ASN A 48 -10.21 -10.44 1.90
CA ASN A 48 -9.71 -9.09 2.12
C ASN A 48 -8.30 -9.10 2.72
N LYS A 49 -8.01 -10.03 3.66
CA LYS A 49 -6.65 -10.23 4.18
C LYS A 49 -5.67 -10.67 3.10
N ARG A 50 -6.05 -11.61 2.22
CA ARG A 50 -5.21 -12.05 1.10
C ARG A 50 -5.00 -10.93 0.08
N PHE A 51 -6.04 -10.19 -0.25
CA PHE A 51 -5.99 -9.05 -1.16
C PHE A 51 -5.07 -7.93 -0.62
N MET A 52 -5.21 -7.58 0.66
CA MET A 52 -4.34 -6.61 1.32
C MET A 52 -2.87 -7.10 1.40
N ALA A 53 -2.64 -8.40 1.58
CA ALA A 53 -1.29 -8.98 1.56
C ALA A 53 -0.66 -8.88 0.17
N ASP A 54 -1.41 -9.17 -0.89
CA ASP A 54 -0.94 -9.04 -2.28
C ASP A 54 -0.68 -7.58 -2.67
N LEU A 55 -1.53 -6.64 -2.23
CA LEU A 55 -1.29 -5.21 -2.41
C LEU A 55 0.01 -4.77 -1.74
N ARG A 56 0.28 -5.21 -0.50
CA ARG A 56 1.54 -4.92 0.19
C ARG A 56 2.74 -5.52 -0.53
N LYS A 57 2.62 -6.74 -1.06
CA LYS A 57 3.69 -7.40 -1.81
C LYS A 57 4.00 -6.67 -3.11
N ARG A 58 2.98 -6.23 -3.85
CA ARG A 58 3.13 -5.39 -5.05
C ARG A 58 3.73 -4.03 -4.73
N ASN A 59 3.29 -3.38 -3.65
CA ASN A 59 3.87 -2.10 -3.24
C ASN A 59 5.35 -2.23 -2.84
N ARG A 60 5.75 -3.31 -2.16
CA ARG A 60 7.18 -3.56 -1.89
C ARG A 60 7.97 -3.78 -3.18
N GLY A 61 7.47 -4.62 -4.09
CA GLY A 61 8.13 -4.84 -5.38
C GLY A 61 8.27 -3.55 -6.19
N ASN A 62 7.26 -2.67 -6.20
CA ASN A 62 7.33 -1.37 -6.84
C ASN A 62 8.26 -0.38 -6.11
N MET A 63 8.34 -0.44 -4.78
CA MET A 63 9.31 0.34 -4.02
C MET A 63 10.74 -0.15 -4.23
N ASP A 64 10.95 -1.45 -4.39
CA ASP A 64 12.26 -2.03 -4.70
C ASP A 64 12.66 -1.71 -6.16
N LEU A 65 11.71 -1.73 -7.10
CA LEU A 65 11.90 -1.29 -8.49
C LEU A 65 12.12 0.24 -8.59
N GLN A 66 11.46 1.06 -7.76
CA GLN A 66 11.75 2.49 -7.63
C GLN A 66 13.02 2.78 -6.79
N SER A 67 13.44 1.84 -5.94
CA SER A 67 14.72 1.91 -5.20
C SER A 67 15.91 1.62 -6.10
N GLY A 68 15.66 1.15 -7.32
CA GLY A 68 16.60 1.26 -8.42
C GLY A 68 16.80 2.74 -8.78
N TRP A 69 17.74 3.40 -8.10
CA TRP A 69 18.50 4.53 -8.62
C TRP A 69 17.71 5.72 -9.20
N VAL A 70 16.45 5.95 -8.82
CA VAL A 70 15.81 7.23 -9.13
C VAL A 70 16.31 8.23 -8.10
N LYS A 71 17.41 8.89 -8.45
CA LYS A 71 18.00 10.02 -7.72
C LYS A 71 16.89 11.03 -7.45
N LYS A 72 16.41 11.11 -6.21
CA LYS A 72 15.39 12.10 -5.86
C LYS A 72 16.02 13.48 -6.06
N PRO A 73 15.28 14.49 -6.53
CA PRO A 73 15.85 15.81 -6.83
C PRO A 73 16.48 16.51 -5.62
N TRP A 74 16.16 16.06 -4.40
CA TRP A 74 16.76 16.53 -3.14
C TRP A 74 17.96 15.70 -2.66
N GLN A 75 18.22 14.55 -3.29
CA GLN A 75 19.36 13.69 -3.00
C GLN A 75 20.58 14.24 -3.76
N HIS A 76 21.23 15.23 -3.15
CA HIS A 76 22.51 15.74 -3.65
C HIS A 76 23.58 14.66 -3.51
N ASP A 77 24.36 14.44 -4.56
CA ASP A 77 25.55 13.61 -4.45
C ASP A 77 26.54 14.28 -3.50
N GLU A 78 27.02 13.53 -2.51
CA GLU A 78 28.00 14.01 -1.53
C GLU A 78 29.27 14.57 -2.20
N GLY A 79 29.60 14.09 -3.40
CA GLY A 79 30.70 14.58 -4.22
C GLY A 79 30.49 16.01 -4.74
N GLU A 80 29.29 16.35 -5.19
CA GLU A 80 28.96 17.73 -5.63
C GLU A 80 28.94 18.69 -4.44
N CYS A 81 28.40 18.26 -3.30
CA CYS A 81 28.40 19.06 -2.08
C CYS A 81 29.83 19.35 -1.57
N LYS A 82 30.73 18.35 -1.58
CA LYS A 82 32.14 18.54 -1.23
C LYS A 82 32.85 19.51 -2.19
N ARG A 83 32.57 19.41 -3.50
CA ARG A 83 33.16 20.29 -4.51
C ARG A 83 32.70 21.75 -4.36
N GLN A 84 31.42 21.97 -4.10
CA GLN A 84 30.89 23.32 -3.85
C GLN A 84 31.42 23.92 -2.56
N LYS A 85 31.54 23.14 -1.48
CA LYS A 85 32.16 23.61 -0.22
C LYS A 85 33.61 24.03 -0.40
N GLY A 86 34.39 23.27 -1.18
CA GLY A 86 35.78 23.63 -1.50
C GLY A 86 35.91 24.95 -2.28
N LEU A 87 35.04 25.16 -3.28
CA LEU A 87 35.00 26.42 -4.04
C LEU A 87 34.61 27.61 -3.16
N LEU A 88 33.64 27.42 -2.25
CA LEU A 88 33.21 28.48 -1.35
C LEU A 88 34.31 28.86 -0.35
N ALA A 89 35.03 27.87 0.19
CA ALA A 89 36.16 28.11 1.08
C ALA A 89 37.28 28.90 0.39
N ALA A 90 37.62 28.54 -0.84
CA ALA A 90 38.63 29.25 -1.63
C ALA A 90 38.22 30.71 -1.94
N GLN A 91 36.94 30.97 -2.18
CA GLN A 91 36.43 32.34 -2.37
C GLN A 91 36.51 33.18 -1.09
N ILE A 92 36.22 32.57 0.06
CA ILE A 92 36.32 33.24 1.36
C ILE A 92 37.78 33.61 1.66
N GLU A 93 38.73 32.69 1.42
CA GLU A 93 40.15 32.95 1.61
C GLU A 93 40.67 34.05 0.67
N ALA A 94 40.29 34.02 -0.60
CA ALA A 94 40.66 35.05 -1.57
C ALA A 94 40.08 36.43 -1.19
N HIS A 95 38.84 36.48 -0.71
CA HIS A 95 38.21 37.71 -0.24
C HIS A 95 38.90 38.23 1.03
N ALA A 96 39.22 37.34 2.00
CA ALA A 96 39.92 37.73 3.22
C ALA A 96 41.32 38.30 2.91
N ALA A 97 42.06 37.69 1.99
CA ALA A 97 43.36 38.20 1.55
C ALA A 97 43.26 39.59 0.90
N LYS A 98 42.25 39.80 0.04
CA LYS A 98 42.00 41.09 -0.60
C LYS A 98 41.60 42.17 0.41
N SER A 99 40.70 41.85 1.35
CA SER A 99 40.31 42.78 2.43
C SER A 99 41.45 43.10 3.40
N ALA A 100 42.39 42.18 3.61
CA ALA A 100 43.59 42.44 4.41
C ALA A 100 44.54 43.41 3.71
N ALA A 101 44.77 43.24 2.40
CA ALA A 101 45.58 44.15 1.60
C ALA A 101 44.99 45.57 1.53
N GLU A 102 43.67 45.69 1.32
CA GLU A 102 42.96 46.99 1.30
C GLU A 102 43.06 47.74 2.65
N ARG A 103 43.16 47.02 3.77
CA ARG A 103 43.35 47.62 5.12
C ARG A 103 44.77 48.11 5.37
N GLU A 104 45.78 47.55 4.71
CA GLU A 104 47.16 48.03 4.82
C GLU A 104 47.41 49.25 3.93
N ASP A 105 46.83 49.27 2.72
CA ASP A 105 46.93 50.43 1.82
C ASP A 105 46.17 51.66 2.36
N SER A 106 45.04 51.48 3.05
CA SER A 106 44.31 52.58 3.71
C SER A 106 45.01 53.16 4.95
N LYS A 107 46.08 52.53 5.45
CA LYS A 107 46.86 53.00 6.61
C LYS A 107 48.13 53.76 6.23
N LYS A 108 48.48 53.81 4.94
CA LYS A 108 49.52 54.69 4.38
C LYS A 108 48.90 56.02 3.97
#